data_AF-A0A814D6U2-F1
#
_entry.id   AF-A0A814D6U2-F1
#
_cell.length_a   1.000
_cell.length_b   1.000
_cell.length_c   1.000
_cell.angle_alpha   90.00
_cell.angle_beta   90.00
_cell.angle_gamma   90.00
#
_symmetry.space_group_name_H-M   'P 1'
#
loop_
_entity.id
_entity.type
_entity.pdbx_description
1 polymer ?
#
loop_
_entity_poly.entity_id
_entity_poly.type
_entity_poly.pdbx_seq_one_letter_code
_entity_poly.pdbx_strand_id
1 'polypeptide(L)'
;MIRTFLRVNKLNALVGKNSYQLANFSRRSNQSIQERKPLPSRPFNFEQDQLTNVIESKEEFDFVKKLLPNLIVPEPPKHESYPTPSGWVAPNYEKSSNLSYYVLRTRFHNYPIYPLEREGGSRKLVKIKRVEGDIWQFDKDLRKFIEECLEKYENKKQTVYTQVNEVQRQVVVKGHHQEYVNKFFIECGF
;
A
#
# COMPACT_ATOMS: atom_id res chain seq x y z
N MET A 1 55.06 29.05 1.67
CA MET A 1 53.75 29.54 2.18
C MET A 1 52.67 28.91 1.33
N ILE A 2 51.69 28.12 1.77
CA ILE A 2 51.17 27.64 3.05
C ILE A 2 50.58 26.26 2.70
N ARG A 3 51.00 25.17 3.37
CA ARG A 3 50.38 23.83 3.21
C ARG A 3 49.34 23.67 4.31
N THR A 4 48.06 23.63 3.94
CA THR A 4 46.96 23.33 4.86
C THR A 4 46.86 21.81 5.05
N PHE A 5 46.90 21.39 6.32
CA PHE A 5 46.79 20.00 6.75
C PHE A 5 45.33 19.58 6.79
N LEU A 6 44.95 18.55 6.02
CA LEU A 6 43.73 17.78 6.26
C LEU A 6 44.05 16.57 7.14
N ARG A 7 43.43 16.55 8.31
CA ARG A 7 43.61 15.54 9.36
C ARG A 7 42.75 14.32 9.03
N VAL A 8 43.38 13.24 8.58
CA VAL A 8 42.72 11.93 8.42
C VAL A 8 42.70 11.25 9.79
N ASN A 9 41.51 11.10 10.38
CA ASN A 9 41.33 10.32 11.60
C ASN A 9 41.46 8.83 11.26
N LYS A 10 42.63 8.24 11.58
CA LYS A 10 42.79 6.79 11.67
C LYS A 10 42.09 6.30 12.94
N LEU A 11 40.99 5.58 12.78
CA LEU A 11 40.43 4.76 13.85
C LEU A 11 41.42 3.62 14.12
N ASN A 12 42.13 3.72 15.25
CA ASN A 12 42.93 2.61 15.78
C ASN A 12 41.96 1.57 16.34
N ALA A 13 41.80 0.44 15.65
CA ALA A 13 41.20 -0.75 16.21
C ALA A 13 42.14 -1.30 17.30
N LEU A 14 41.81 -1.05 18.56
CA LEU A 14 42.44 -1.73 19.69
C LEU A 14 41.97 -3.18 19.69
N VAL A 15 42.80 -4.07 19.16
CA VAL A 15 42.68 -5.52 19.37
C VAL A 15 43.00 -5.78 20.84
N GLY A 16 41.96 -5.79 21.67
CA GLY A 16 42.04 -6.24 23.05
C GLY A 16 42.49 -7.69 23.07
N LYS A 17 43.69 -7.93 23.58
CA LYS A 17 44.16 -9.27 23.96
C LYS A 17 43.34 -9.73 25.16
N ASN A 18 42.20 -10.38 24.93
CA ASN A 18 41.53 -11.14 25.97
C ASN A 18 42.35 -12.41 26.20
N SER A 19 43.07 -12.45 27.32
CA SER A 19 43.67 -13.68 27.85
C SER A 19 42.54 -14.60 28.32
N TYR A 20 42.14 -15.52 27.44
CA TYR A 20 41.25 -16.60 27.84
C TYR A 20 42.01 -17.51 28.81
N GLN A 21 41.68 -17.41 30.10
CA GLN A 21 41.98 -18.49 31.02
C GLN A 21 41.13 -19.70 30.59
N LEU A 22 41.78 -20.71 30.02
CA LEU A 22 41.19 -22.01 29.80
C LEU A 22 40.92 -22.61 31.19
N ALA A 23 39.67 -22.54 31.62
CA ALA A 23 39.22 -23.22 32.82
C ALA A 23 39.40 -24.73 32.59
N ASN A 24 40.32 -25.33 33.35
CA ASN A 24 40.48 -26.77 33.42
C ASN A 24 39.17 -27.38 33.94
N PHE A 25 38.36 -27.94 33.03
CA PHE A 25 37.25 -28.79 33.41
C PHE A 25 37.81 -30.10 33.96
N SER A 26 38.02 -30.10 35.29
CA SER A 26 38.16 -31.31 36.07
C SER A 26 36.99 -32.24 35.73
N ARG A 27 37.33 -33.49 35.40
CA ARG A 27 36.42 -34.60 35.13
C ARG A 27 35.36 -34.66 36.23
N ARG A 28 34.19 -34.08 36.00
CA ARG A 28 33.01 -34.37 36.81
C ARG A 28 32.47 -35.69 36.31
N SER A 29 32.54 -36.66 37.22
CA SER A 29 31.80 -37.92 37.29
C SER A 29 30.67 -38.05 36.27
N ASN A 30 30.56 -39.24 35.68
CA ASN A 30 29.34 -39.77 35.07
C ASN A 30 28.17 -39.63 36.05
N GLN A 31 27.56 -38.45 36.14
CA GLN A 31 26.24 -38.29 36.68
C GLN A 31 25.34 -38.62 35.51
N SER A 32 24.69 -39.78 35.59
CA SER A 32 23.57 -40.11 34.72
C SER A 32 22.71 -38.87 34.61
N ILE A 33 22.49 -38.36 33.40
CA ILE A 33 21.51 -37.30 33.16
C ILE A 33 20.18 -37.93 33.58
N GLN A 34 19.75 -37.67 34.81
CA GLN A 34 18.43 -38.08 35.23
C GLN A 34 17.46 -37.24 34.43
N GLU A 35 16.57 -37.89 33.69
CA GLU A 35 15.48 -37.21 33.01
C GLU A 35 14.80 -36.29 34.02
N ARG A 36 14.79 -34.99 33.71
CA ARG A 36 14.06 -34.04 34.54
C ARG A 36 12.60 -34.40 34.41
N LYS A 37 11.98 -34.85 35.50
CA LYS A 37 10.53 -35.02 35.55
C LYS A 37 9.90 -33.69 35.12
N PRO A 38 8.95 -33.69 34.17
CA PRO A 38 8.28 -32.46 33.79
C PRO A 38 7.71 -31.81 35.05
N LEU A 39 7.71 -30.48 35.10
CA LEU A 39 7.02 -29.76 36.17
C LEU A 39 5.61 -30.34 36.28
N PRO A 40 5.06 -30.53 37.51
CA PRO A 40 3.72 -31.03 37.65
C PRO A 40 2.80 -30.13 36.84
N SER A 41 2.22 -30.66 35.77
CA SER A 41 1.12 -30.01 35.07
C SER A 41 0.06 -29.76 36.13
N ARG A 42 -0.23 -28.48 36.41
CA ARG A 42 -1.23 -28.07 37.39
C ARG A 42 -2.48 -28.94 37.15
N PRO A 43 -2.95 -29.74 38.12
CA PRO A 43 -4.15 -30.53 37.91
C PRO A 43 -5.32 -29.53 37.83
N PHE A 44 -5.71 -29.16 36.62
CA PHE A 44 -6.91 -28.36 36.37
C PHE A 44 -8.08 -29.30 36.09
N ASN A 45 -8.23 -30.33 36.91
CA ASN A 45 -9.46 -31.10 36.95
C ASN A 45 -10.33 -30.42 38.01
N PHE A 46 -11.09 -29.41 37.61
CA PHE A 46 -12.19 -28.96 38.46
C PHE A 46 -13.21 -30.08 38.53
N GLU A 47 -13.50 -30.56 39.74
CA GLU A 47 -14.65 -31.44 39.96
C GLU A 47 -15.91 -30.68 39.54
N GLN A 48 -16.82 -31.36 38.86
CA GLN A 48 -17.97 -30.74 38.20
C GLN A 48 -18.90 -29.99 39.17
N ASP A 49 -18.86 -30.40 40.45
CA ASP A 49 -19.60 -29.80 41.57
C ASP A 49 -19.08 -28.41 41.99
N GLN A 50 -17.91 -27.98 41.49
CA GLN A 50 -17.29 -26.68 41.79
C GLN A 50 -17.60 -25.61 40.72
N LEU A 51 -18.34 -25.94 39.66
CA LEU A 51 -18.63 -25.04 38.55
C LEU A 51 -20.00 -24.36 38.74
N THR A 52 -20.10 -23.07 38.42
CA THR A 52 -21.37 -22.36 38.37
C THR A 52 -22.18 -22.77 37.14
N ASN A 53 -23.52 -22.85 37.31
CA ASN A 53 -24.44 -23.14 36.21
C ASN A 53 -24.33 -22.09 35.09
N VAL A 54 -24.37 -22.54 33.84
CA VAL A 54 -24.32 -21.68 32.64
C VAL A 54 -25.66 -21.75 31.92
N ILE A 55 -26.16 -20.60 31.46
CA ILE A 55 -27.34 -20.49 30.60
C ILE A 55 -26.86 -20.16 29.19
N GLU A 56 -27.20 -20.99 28.22
CA GLU A 56 -26.89 -20.76 26.81
C GLU A 56 -28.02 -19.96 26.16
N SER A 57 -27.70 -18.77 25.63
CA SER A 57 -28.63 -17.97 24.84
C SER A 57 -28.12 -17.77 23.42
N LYS A 58 -29.05 -17.73 22.46
CA LYS A 58 -28.75 -17.67 21.02
C LYS A 58 -29.01 -16.29 20.41
N GLU A 59 -29.83 -15.47 21.06
CA GLU A 59 -30.25 -14.16 20.56
C GLU A 59 -29.06 -13.17 20.55
N GLU A 60 -28.20 -13.22 21.56
CA GLU A 60 -27.02 -12.35 21.68
C GLU A 60 -25.92 -12.71 20.67
N PHE A 61 -25.99 -13.89 20.05
CA PHE A 61 -25.00 -14.30 19.06
C PHE A 61 -25.05 -13.45 17.78
N ASP A 62 -26.15 -12.74 17.52
CA ASP A 62 -26.22 -11.79 16.41
C ASP A 62 -25.24 -10.61 16.57
N PHE A 63 -24.88 -10.23 17.79
CA PHE A 63 -23.82 -9.25 18.03
C PHE A 63 -22.44 -9.80 17.65
N VAL A 64 -22.20 -11.09 17.86
CA VAL A 64 -20.96 -11.75 17.43
C VAL A 64 -20.88 -11.80 15.91
N LYS A 65 -21.99 -12.08 15.21
CA LYS A 65 -22.04 -12.08 13.73
C LYS A 65 -21.65 -10.71 13.15
N LYS A 66 -22.05 -9.60 13.78
CA LYS A 66 -21.68 -8.23 13.35
C LYS A 66 -20.19 -7.93 13.48
N LEU A 67 -19.47 -8.66 14.33
CA LEU A 67 -18.02 -8.51 14.52
C LEU A 67 -17.21 -9.31 13.49
N LEU A 68 -17.83 -10.25 12.78
CA LEU A 68 -17.15 -11.03 11.76
C LEU A 68 -16.78 -10.14 10.56
N PRO A 69 -15.54 -10.21 10.05
CA PRO A 69 -15.13 -9.39 8.93
C PRO A 69 -15.75 -9.87 7.61
N ASN A 70 -16.10 -8.93 6.75
CA ASN A 70 -16.50 -9.25 5.38
C ASN A 70 -15.28 -9.59 4.54
N LEU A 71 -15.28 -10.78 3.91
CA LEU A 71 -14.19 -11.23 3.05
C LEU A 71 -14.22 -10.59 1.64
N ILE A 72 -15.41 -10.16 1.20
CA ILE A 72 -15.66 -9.61 -0.13
C ILE A 72 -15.91 -8.11 -0.02
N VAL A 73 -15.35 -7.34 -0.94
CA VAL A 73 -15.60 -5.89 -1.01
C VAL A 73 -17.02 -5.68 -1.52
N PRO A 74 -17.88 -4.94 -0.80
CA PRO A 74 -19.25 -4.71 -1.25
C PRO A 74 -19.28 -3.83 -2.50
N GLU A 75 -20.37 -3.96 -3.25
CA GLU A 75 -20.68 -3.02 -4.33
C GLU A 75 -21.05 -1.65 -3.75
N PRO A 76 -20.74 -0.55 -4.46
CA PRO A 76 -21.06 0.78 -3.99
C PRO A 76 -22.59 0.97 -3.98
N PRO A 77 -23.15 1.56 -2.92
CA PRO A 77 -24.59 1.84 -2.86
C PRO A 77 -24.99 2.84 -3.95
N LYS A 78 -26.21 2.71 -4.45
CA LYS A 78 -26.77 3.67 -5.42
C LYS A 78 -27.21 4.92 -4.70
N HIS A 79 -26.73 6.08 -5.15
CA HIS A 79 -27.13 7.39 -4.65
C HIS A 79 -28.01 8.12 -5.67
N GLU A 80 -28.86 9.03 -5.17
CA GLU A 80 -29.74 9.86 -6.01
C GLU A 80 -28.96 10.91 -6.82
N SER A 81 -27.91 11.48 -6.22
CA SER A 81 -27.08 12.52 -6.82
C SER A 81 -25.61 12.15 -6.78
N TYR A 82 -24.90 12.50 -7.86
CA TYR A 82 -23.46 12.40 -8.00
C TYR A 82 -22.87 13.77 -8.34
N PRO A 83 -21.65 14.11 -7.88
CA PRO A 83 -20.78 13.32 -6.99
C PRO A 83 -21.36 13.17 -5.59
N THR A 84 -20.98 12.08 -4.92
CA THR A 84 -21.25 11.90 -3.48
C THR A 84 -20.48 12.94 -2.64
N PRO A 85 -20.81 13.15 -1.35
CA PRO A 85 -20.08 14.09 -0.50
C PRO A 85 -18.56 13.83 -0.40
N SER A 86 -18.12 12.59 -0.62
CA SER A 86 -16.70 12.21 -0.68
C SER A 86 -16.04 12.53 -2.02
N GLY A 87 -16.79 13.01 -3.00
CA GLY A 87 -16.34 13.24 -4.37
C GLY A 87 -16.37 11.99 -5.26
N TRP A 88 -16.87 10.85 -4.77
CA TRP A 88 -16.97 9.64 -5.59
C TRP A 88 -18.10 9.76 -6.63
N VAL A 89 -17.80 9.31 -7.85
CA VAL A 89 -18.70 9.30 -9.00
C VAL A 89 -18.75 7.88 -9.58
N ALA A 90 -19.96 7.39 -9.81
CA ALA A 90 -20.21 6.10 -10.45
C ALA A 90 -19.80 6.12 -11.94
N PRO A 91 -19.34 5.00 -12.51
CA PRO A 91 -18.98 4.92 -13.92
C PRO A 91 -20.19 5.18 -14.82
N ASN A 92 -19.98 5.88 -15.94
CA ASN A 92 -21.00 6.14 -16.94
C ASN A 92 -20.66 5.40 -18.24
N TYR A 93 -21.28 4.23 -18.40
CA TYR A 93 -20.99 3.33 -19.52
C TYR A 93 -21.32 3.92 -20.89
N GLU A 94 -22.38 4.75 -21.00
CA GLU A 94 -22.79 5.37 -22.27
C GLU A 94 -21.76 6.36 -22.82
N LYS A 95 -21.09 7.10 -21.93
CA LYS A 95 -19.99 8.00 -22.34
C LYS A 95 -18.77 7.20 -22.75
N SER A 96 -18.42 6.21 -21.93
CA SER A 96 -17.20 5.43 -22.10
C SER A 96 -17.24 4.51 -23.32
N SER A 97 -18.41 4.04 -23.74
CA SER A 97 -18.58 3.13 -24.90
C SER A 97 -18.26 3.79 -26.23
N ASN A 98 -18.25 5.14 -26.29
CA ASN A 98 -17.91 5.89 -27.50
C ASN A 98 -16.40 6.02 -27.72
N LEU A 99 -15.57 5.64 -26.74
CA LEU A 99 -14.11 5.77 -26.78
C LEU A 99 -13.45 4.46 -27.19
N SER A 100 -12.29 4.54 -27.86
CA SER A 100 -11.49 3.36 -28.27
C SER A 100 -10.67 2.75 -27.12
N TYR A 101 -10.72 3.35 -25.94
CA TYR A 101 -10.00 2.95 -24.75
C TYR A 101 -10.87 3.10 -23.50
N TYR A 102 -10.51 2.37 -22.45
CA TYR A 102 -11.24 2.38 -21.18
C TYR A 102 -10.28 2.21 -20.00
N VAL A 103 -10.56 2.87 -18.87
CA VAL A 103 -9.76 2.73 -17.64
C VAL A 103 -10.57 2.01 -16.57
N LEU A 104 -10.11 0.83 -16.16
CA LEU A 104 -10.81 0.03 -15.15
C LEU A 104 -10.64 0.60 -13.73
N ARG A 105 -11.75 0.66 -12.98
CA ARG A 105 -11.74 0.97 -11.54
C ARG A 105 -11.03 -0.09 -10.71
N THR A 106 -10.39 0.33 -9.63
CA THR A 106 -9.79 -0.54 -8.62
C THR A 106 -10.83 -1.42 -7.92
N ARG A 107 -10.38 -2.45 -7.18
CA ARG A 107 -11.29 -3.28 -6.34
C ARG A 107 -12.07 -2.48 -5.30
N PHE A 108 -11.63 -1.25 -5.01
CA PHE A 108 -12.27 -0.31 -4.08
C PHE A 108 -13.05 0.78 -4.84
N HIS A 109 -13.41 0.53 -6.09
CA HIS A 109 -14.23 1.41 -6.95
C HIS A 109 -13.62 2.80 -7.24
N ASN A 110 -12.33 2.99 -6.97
CA ASN A 110 -11.59 4.22 -7.22
C ASN A 110 -10.79 4.17 -8.52
N TYR A 111 -10.44 5.35 -9.05
CA TYR A 111 -9.56 5.46 -10.21
C TYR A 111 -8.13 4.97 -9.89
N PRO A 112 -7.47 4.26 -10.83
CA PRO A 112 -6.11 3.74 -10.65
C PRO A 112 -5.03 4.82 -10.91
N ILE A 113 -5.16 5.97 -10.25
CA ILE A 113 -4.24 7.12 -10.36
C ILE A 113 -3.33 7.15 -9.13
N TYR A 114 -2.02 7.09 -9.34
CA TYR A 114 -1.03 7.04 -8.27
C TYR A 114 0.00 8.15 -8.44
N PRO A 115 0.04 9.17 -7.56
CA PRO A 115 1.15 10.10 -7.53
C PRO A 115 2.43 9.35 -7.12
N LEU A 116 3.53 9.64 -7.82
CA LEU A 116 4.82 9.06 -7.57
C LEU A 116 5.86 10.16 -7.41
N GLU A 117 6.81 9.90 -6.54
CA GLU A 117 7.96 10.78 -6.32
C GLU A 117 9.24 9.97 -6.54
N ARG A 118 10.19 10.56 -7.27
CA ARG A 118 11.51 9.99 -7.51
C ARG A 118 12.58 11.03 -7.18
N GLU A 119 13.84 10.59 -7.13
CA GLU A 119 14.99 11.48 -6.95
C GLU A 119 14.86 12.32 -5.66
N GLY A 120 14.51 11.68 -4.54
CA GLY A 120 14.35 12.37 -3.25
C GLY A 120 13.18 13.36 -3.19
N GLY A 121 12.22 13.26 -4.12
CA GLY A 121 11.03 14.11 -4.15
C GLY A 121 11.07 15.20 -5.23
N SER A 122 12.21 15.42 -5.87
CA SER A 122 12.34 16.44 -6.94
C SER A 122 11.52 16.08 -8.18
N ARG A 123 11.42 14.80 -8.50
CA ARG A 123 10.69 14.34 -9.68
C ARG A 123 9.31 13.83 -9.30
N LYS A 124 8.30 14.65 -9.54
CA LYS A 124 6.88 14.31 -9.39
C LYS A 124 6.33 13.71 -10.68
N LEU A 125 5.63 12.60 -10.57
CA LEU A 125 5.00 11.87 -11.67
C LEU A 125 3.60 11.43 -11.25
N VAL A 126 2.75 11.16 -12.23
CA VAL A 126 1.45 10.51 -12.01
C VAL A 126 1.42 9.23 -12.82
N LYS A 127 1.25 8.10 -12.14
CA LYS A 127 1.15 6.78 -12.75
C LYS A 127 -0.30 6.35 -12.83
N ILE A 128 -0.75 6.08 -14.05
CA ILE A 128 -2.07 5.56 -14.38
C ILE A 128 -1.90 4.09 -14.73
N LYS A 129 -2.79 3.23 -14.22
CA LYS A 129 -2.77 1.78 -14.49
C LYS A 129 -4.11 1.33 -15.05
N ARG A 130 -4.16 0.10 -15.57
CA ARG A 130 -5.40 -0.59 -16.00
C ARG A 130 -6.13 0.11 -17.15
N VAL A 131 -5.35 0.63 -18.10
CA VAL A 131 -5.86 1.14 -19.37
C VAL A 131 -6.06 -0.05 -20.32
N GLU A 132 -7.25 -0.20 -20.87
CA GLU A 132 -7.62 -1.19 -21.88
C GLU A 132 -7.92 -0.49 -23.21
N GLY A 133 -7.82 -1.22 -24.32
CA GLY A 133 -8.03 -0.68 -25.66
C GLY A 133 -6.82 0.06 -26.23
N ASP A 134 -7.05 1.08 -27.04
CA ASP A 134 -5.99 1.85 -27.69
C ASP A 134 -5.33 2.85 -26.73
N ILE A 135 -4.23 2.41 -26.10
CA ILE A 135 -3.47 3.19 -25.12
C ILE A 135 -2.76 4.40 -25.75
N TRP A 136 -2.46 4.39 -27.06
CA TRP A 136 -1.83 5.53 -27.72
C TRP A 136 -2.83 6.64 -27.96
N GLN A 137 -4.07 6.30 -28.29
CA GLN A 137 -5.14 7.29 -28.38
C GLN A 137 -5.44 7.89 -27.00
N PHE A 138 -5.51 7.04 -25.95
CA PHE A 138 -5.62 7.51 -24.57
C PHE A 138 -4.52 8.50 -24.19
N ASP A 139 -3.24 8.20 -24.49
CA ASP A 139 -2.12 9.07 -24.17
C ASP A 139 -2.20 10.43 -24.88
N LYS A 140 -2.60 10.45 -26.15
CA LYS A 140 -2.77 11.69 -26.93
C LYS A 140 -3.87 12.57 -26.33
N ASP A 141 -5.03 11.99 -26.05
CA ASP A 141 -6.19 12.72 -25.52
C ASP A 141 -5.90 13.24 -24.11
N LEU A 142 -5.27 12.40 -23.27
CA LEU A 142 -4.86 12.78 -21.92
C LEU A 142 -3.87 13.95 -21.93
N ARG A 143 -2.85 13.90 -22.79
CA ARG A 143 -1.86 14.97 -22.91
C ARG A 143 -2.51 16.28 -23.30
N LYS A 144 -3.35 16.24 -24.33
CA LYS A 144 -4.10 17.40 -24.81
C LYS A 144 -4.98 17.99 -23.71
N PHE A 145 -5.72 17.16 -22.99
CA PHE A 145 -6.58 17.60 -21.89
C PHE A 145 -5.81 18.28 -20.75
N ILE A 146 -4.66 17.72 -20.37
CA ILE A 146 -3.83 18.31 -19.30
C ILE A 146 -3.24 19.65 -19.77
N GLU A 147 -2.78 19.74 -21.02
CA GLU A 147 -2.26 20.99 -21.61
C GLU A 147 -3.34 22.09 -21.62
N GLU A 148 -4.57 21.76 -22.03
CA GLU A 148 -5.72 22.67 -22.00
C GLU A 148 -6.07 23.12 -20.57
N CYS A 149 -6.01 22.21 -19.60
CA CYS A 149 -6.23 22.54 -18.19
C CYS A 149 -5.13 23.46 -17.64
N LEU A 150 -3.86 23.21 -17.98
CA LEU A 150 -2.74 24.06 -17.53
C LEU A 150 -2.82 25.47 -18.11
N GLU A 151 -3.22 25.59 -19.38
CA GLU A 151 -3.44 26.88 -20.01
C GLU A 151 -4.60 27.63 -19.33
N LYS A 152 -5.72 26.94 -19.04
CA LYS A 152 -6.91 27.54 -18.44
C LYS A 152 -6.77 27.93 -16.96
N TYR A 153 -6.15 27.09 -16.14
CA TYR A 153 -6.10 27.28 -14.68
C TYR A 153 -4.81 27.93 -14.20
N GLU A 154 -3.68 27.66 -14.86
CA GLU A 154 -2.37 28.17 -14.44
C GLU A 154 -1.81 29.24 -15.38
N ASN A 155 -2.45 29.53 -16.52
CA ASN A 155 -1.94 30.40 -17.58
C ASN A 155 -0.52 30.00 -18.05
N LYS A 156 -0.21 28.70 -18.00
CA LYS A 156 1.10 28.15 -18.39
C LYS A 156 0.95 27.30 -19.63
N LYS A 157 1.60 27.72 -20.72
CA LYS A 157 1.74 26.92 -21.92
C LYS A 157 2.93 25.99 -21.78
N GLN A 158 2.69 24.78 -21.27
CA GLN A 158 3.72 23.78 -21.04
C GLN A 158 3.35 22.48 -21.75
N THR A 159 4.29 21.95 -22.54
CA THR A 159 4.14 20.62 -23.15
C THR A 159 4.26 19.53 -22.08
N VAL A 160 3.30 18.63 -22.04
CA VAL A 160 3.25 17.54 -21.06
C VAL A 160 3.97 16.32 -21.63
N TYR A 161 4.94 15.80 -20.88
CA TYR A 161 5.68 14.60 -21.27
C TYR A 161 5.05 13.36 -20.62
N THR A 162 4.81 12.34 -21.43
CA THR A 162 4.23 11.07 -21.01
C THR A 162 5.12 9.89 -21.42
N GLN A 163 4.99 8.79 -20.70
CA GLN A 163 5.62 7.52 -21.01
C GLN A 163 4.54 6.44 -21.04
N VAL A 164 4.40 5.77 -22.18
CA VAL A 164 3.45 4.68 -22.37
C VAL A 164 4.16 3.33 -22.16
N ASN A 165 3.49 2.43 -21.44
CA ASN A 165 3.88 1.03 -21.31
C ASN A 165 2.66 0.15 -21.59
N GLU A 166 2.59 -0.35 -22.82
CA GLU A 166 1.47 -1.17 -23.31
C GLU A 166 1.35 -2.49 -22.54
N VAL A 167 2.48 -3.21 -22.38
CA VAL A 167 2.50 -4.54 -21.74
C VAL A 167 1.96 -4.47 -20.32
N GLN A 168 2.31 -3.43 -19.58
CA GLN A 168 1.84 -3.23 -18.22
C GLN A 168 0.51 -2.47 -18.13
N ARG A 169 -0.04 -2.02 -19.26
CA ARG A 169 -1.25 -1.20 -19.38
C ARG A 169 -1.18 0.06 -18.51
N GLN A 170 -0.09 0.80 -18.68
CA GLN A 170 0.28 1.92 -17.82
C GLN A 170 0.72 3.13 -18.64
N VAL A 171 0.32 4.31 -18.16
CA VAL A 171 0.81 5.60 -18.65
C VAL A 171 1.35 6.38 -17.47
N VAL A 172 2.54 6.94 -17.63
CA VAL A 172 3.18 7.78 -16.61
C VAL A 172 3.29 9.19 -17.15
N VAL A 173 2.64 10.13 -16.48
CA VAL A 173 2.67 11.56 -16.81
C VAL A 173 3.71 12.25 -15.94
N LYS A 174 4.53 13.11 -16.53
CA LYS A 174 5.48 13.96 -15.79
C LYS A 174 4.76 15.15 -15.17
N GLY A 175 5.01 15.43 -13.89
CA GLY A 175 4.43 16.56 -13.16
C GLY A 175 3.40 16.15 -12.11
N HIS A 176 2.88 17.14 -11.39
CA HIS A 176 1.83 16.96 -10.38
C HIS A 176 0.46 17.27 -10.99
N HIS A 177 -0.06 16.35 -11.80
CA HIS A 177 -1.30 16.55 -12.57
C HIS A 177 -2.44 15.62 -12.13
N GLN A 178 -2.40 15.11 -10.88
CA GLN A 178 -3.35 14.12 -10.39
C GLN A 178 -4.80 14.61 -10.48
N GLU A 179 -5.05 15.87 -10.14
CA GLU A 179 -6.39 16.46 -10.18
C GLU A 179 -6.93 16.57 -11.61
N TYR A 180 -6.08 16.97 -12.57
CA TYR A 180 -6.46 17.06 -13.97
C TYR A 180 -6.75 15.68 -14.56
N VAL A 181 -5.95 14.66 -14.22
CA VAL A 181 -6.23 13.28 -14.62
C VAL A 181 -7.56 12.79 -14.04
N ASN A 182 -7.88 13.14 -12.79
CA ASN A 182 -9.16 12.78 -12.18
C ASN A 182 -10.34 13.46 -12.92
N LYS A 183 -10.23 14.76 -13.22
CA LYS A 183 -11.22 15.49 -14.00
C LYS A 183 -11.43 14.86 -15.38
N PHE A 184 -10.35 14.51 -16.08
CA PHE A 184 -10.41 13.82 -17.36
C PHE A 184 -11.22 12.51 -17.28
N PHE A 185 -11.01 11.71 -16.24
CA PHE A 185 -11.73 10.45 -16.08
C PHE A 185 -13.22 10.65 -15.78
N ILE A 186 -13.56 11.68 -15.02
CA ILE A 186 -14.96 12.07 -14.77
C ILE A 186 -15.64 12.51 -16.08
N GLU A 187 -14.95 13.27 -16.93
CA GLU A 187 -15.48 13.70 -18.23
C GLU A 187 -15.69 12.53 -19.19
N CYS A 188 -14.74 11.60 -19.25
CA CYS A 188 -14.84 10.38 -20.05
C CYS A 188 -15.89 9.38 -19.52
N GLY A 189 -16.22 9.45 -18.22
CA GLY A 189 -17.18 8.54 -17.59
C GLY A 189 -16.62 7.17 -17.21
N PHE A 190 -15.31 7.07 -16.93
CA PHE A 190 -14.66 5.82 -16.52
C PHE A 190 -15.02 5.34 -15.11
#